data_AF-A0AAU7U5Z6-F1
#
_entry.id   AF-A0AAU7U5Z6-F1
#
_cell.length_a   1.000
_cell.length_b   1.000
_cell.length_c   1.000
_cell.angle_alpha   90.00
_cell.angle_beta   90.00
_cell.angle_gamma   90.00
#
_symmetry.space_group_name_H-M   'P 1'
#
loop_
_entity.id
_entity.type
_entity.pdbx_description
1 polymer ?
#
loop_
_entity_poly.entity_id
_entity_poly.type
_entity_poly.pdbx_seq_one_letter_code
_entity_poly.pdbx_strand_id
1 'polypeptide(L)'
;MKRRSLARCAGAALLFSSGALALISAPTAAQLSQAATEGTQLASQREAGYPLRAYTLYAVQDTLKLEAKNGAVDAVTITTPYERTRYQAFISVLGEDPITPAVARQRAGLENGQIGIMVFAHGATPSDQKFLAGFTPASLKLGSQTLKPVRTERSGVSVSQYPKTVGEIGVRFVGTVTYVFQVPSGLTAGRGTVSLSDATGKSYVVPVDLTHYR
;
A
#
# COMPACT_ATOMS: atom_id res chain seq x y z
N MET A 1 -41.84 -19.16 -52.84
CA MET A 1 -40.98 -18.12 -52.19
C MET A 1 -40.96 -18.35 -50.69
N LYS A 2 -39.85 -18.83 -50.13
CA LYS A 2 -39.70 -19.17 -48.69
C LYS A 2 -39.18 -17.94 -47.93
N ARG A 3 -39.95 -17.42 -46.97
CA ARG A 3 -39.53 -16.35 -46.05
C ARG A 3 -38.65 -16.95 -44.95
N ARG A 4 -37.39 -16.51 -44.85
CA ARG A 4 -36.47 -16.88 -43.75
C ARG A 4 -36.52 -15.80 -42.68
N SER A 5 -37.00 -16.17 -41.50
CA SER A 5 -36.96 -15.34 -40.29
C SER A 5 -35.56 -15.35 -39.70
N LEU A 6 -34.96 -14.16 -39.55
CA LEU A 6 -33.70 -13.94 -38.84
C LEU A 6 -33.99 -13.72 -37.35
N ALA A 7 -33.67 -14.71 -36.54
CA ALA A 7 -33.67 -14.60 -35.08
C ALA A 7 -32.47 -13.73 -34.64
N ARG A 8 -32.76 -12.58 -34.04
CA ARG A 8 -31.76 -11.70 -33.41
C ARG A 8 -31.43 -12.26 -32.02
N CYS A 9 -30.22 -12.76 -31.83
CA CYS A 9 -29.65 -12.99 -30.49
C CYS A 9 -29.34 -11.62 -29.87
N ALA A 10 -30.11 -11.23 -28.87
CA ALA A 10 -29.78 -10.09 -28.01
C ALA A 10 -28.68 -10.52 -27.03
N GLY A 11 -27.47 -10.00 -27.22
CA GLY A 11 -26.35 -10.21 -26.30
C GLY A 11 -26.58 -9.48 -24.99
N ALA A 12 -26.61 -10.22 -23.89
CA ALA A 12 -26.53 -9.67 -22.54
C ALA A 12 -25.09 -9.24 -22.27
N ALA A 13 -24.79 -7.96 -22.52
CA ALA A 13 -23.55 -7.35 -22.07
C ALA A 13 -23.59 -7.20 -20.55
N LEU A 14 -22.85 -8.05 -19.84
CA LEU A 14 -22.54 -7.88 -18.42
C LEU A 14 -21.72 -6.59 -18.27
N LEU A 15 -22.41 -5.51 -17.89
CA LEU A 15 -21.79 -4.26 -17.46
C LEU A 15 -21.08 -4.53 -16.13
N PHE A 16 -19.78 -4.81 -16.19
CA PHE A 16 -18.90 -4.73 -15.02
C PHE A 16 -18.78 -3.25 -14.64
N SER A 17 -19.72 -2.76 -13.83
CA SER A 17 -19.60 -1.48 -13.16
C SER A 17 -18.38 -1.51 -12.26
N SER A 18 -17.27 -0.98 -12.78
CA SER A 18 -16.07 -0.67 -12.00
C SER A 18 -16.40 0.47 -11.06
N GLY A 19 -17.09 0.16 -9.97
CA GLY A 19 -17.46 1.13 -8.94
C GLY A 19 -16.20 1.74 -8.36
N ALA A 20 -16.14 3.08 -8.34
CA ALA A 20 -15.07 3.82 -7.68
C ALA A 20 -14.86 3.28 -6.25
N LEU A 21 -13.61 2.98 -5.89
CA LEU A 21 -13.23 2.44 -4.60
C LEU A 21 -13.11 3.59 -3.58
N ALA A 22 -14.22 4.01 -2.98
CA ALA A 22 -14.19 5.03 -1.94
C ALA A 22 -13.45 4.56 -0.68
N LEU A 23 -12.79 5.50 0.01
CA LEU A 23 -12.12 5.24 1.28
C LEU A 23 -13.10 4.73 2.33
N ILE A 24 -12.78 3.56 2.90
CA ILE A 24 -13.50 3.01 4.04
C ILE A 24 -12.65 3.29 5.28
N SER A 25 -12.73 4.53 5.76
CA SER A 25 -11.94 4.97 6.91
C SER A 25 -12.36 4.26 8.20
N ALA A 26 -13.62 3.81 8.31
CA ALA A 26 -14.12 3.02 9.43
C ALA A 26 -14.90 1.79 8.93
N PRO A 27 -14.22 0.67 8.61
CA PRO A 27 -14.90 -0.50 8.07
C PRO A 27 -15.86 -1.14 9.09
N THR A 28 -17.02 -1.54 8.61
CA THR A 28 -18.00 -2.34 9.35
C THR A 28 -17.50 -3.77 9.56
N ALA A 29 -18.10 -4.51 10.50
CA ALA A 29 -17.77 -5.92 10.72
C ALA A 29 -17.91 -6.77 9.44
N ALA A 30 -18.92 -6.51 8.61
CA ALA A 30 -19.10 -7.20 7.33
C ALA A 30 -17.95 -6.92 6.36
N GLN A 31 -17.51 -5.65 6.25
CA GLN A 31 -16.38 -5.27 5.41
C GLN A 31 -15.05 -5.87 5.92
N LEU A 32 -14.87 -5.98 7.24
CA LEU A 32 -13.69 -6.62 7.82
C LEU A 32 -13.68 -8.13 7.56
N SER A 33 -14.84 -8.79 7.64
CA SER A 33 -14.99 -10.20 7.27
C SER A 33 -14.67 -10.42 5.79
N GLN A 34 -15.15 -9.52 4.93
CA GLN A 34 -14.83 -9.54 3.49
C GLN A 34 -13.32 -9.37 3.25
N ALA A 35 -12.69 -8.36 3.87
CA ALA A 35 -11.26 -8.12 3.74
C ALA A 35 -10.44 -9.36 4.15
N ALA A 36 -10.78 -9.98 5.28
CA ALA A 36 -10.09 -11.19 5.74
C ALA A 36 -10.29 -12.37 4.77
N THR A 37 -11.51 -12.56 4.26
CA THR A 37 -11.81 -13.60 3.25
C THR A 37 -11.00 -13.40 1.98
N GLU A 38 -10.93 -12.16 1.47
CA GLU A 38 -10.10 -11.82 0.31
C GLU A 38 -8.62 -12.13 0.57
N GLY A 39 -8.12 -11.85 1.78
CA GLY A 39 -6.73 -12.12 2.17
C GLY A 39 -6.42 -13.62 2.16
N THR A 40 -7.28 -14.43 2.76
CA THR A 40 -7.18 -15.89 2.74
C THR A 40 -7.25 -16.44 1.32
N GLN A 41 -8.14 -15.90 0.47
CA GLN A 41 -8.25 -16.32 -0.92
C GLN A 41 -6.99 -15.98 -1.71
N LEU A 42 -6.41 -14.78 -1.52
CA LEU A 42 -5.14 -14.41 -2.16
C LEU A 42 -4.01 -15.37 -1.75
N ALA A 43 -4.00 -15.83 -0.49
CA ALA A 43 -2.98 -16.77 -0.01
C ALA A 43 -3.10 -18.17 -0.65
N SER A 44 -4.24 -18.54 -1.23
CA SER A 44 -4.35 -19.77 -2.04
C SER A 44 -3.54 -19.71 -3.35
N GLN A 45 -3.18 -18.51 -3.80
CA GLN A 45 -2.36 -18.25 -4.98
C GLN A 45 -0.94 -17.83 -4.55
N ARG A 46 -0.25 -18.70 -3.80
CA ARG A 46 1.03 -18.38 -3.14
C ARG A 46 2.05 -17.71 -4.07
N GLU A 47 2.16 -18.19 -5.30
CA GLU A 47 3.10 -17.68 -6.31
C GLU A 47 2.81 -16.25 -6.80
N ALA A 48 1.58 -15.77 -6.67
CA ALA A 48 1.20 -14.43 -7.13
C ALA A 48 1.62 -13.32 -6.15
N GLY A 49 1.93 -13.68 -4.90
CA GLY A 49 2.22 -12.73 -3.84
C GLY A 49 1.03 -11.82 -3.49
N TYR A 50 1.28 -10.80 -2.67
CA TYR A 50 0.25 -9.84 -2.28
C TYR A 50 0.14 -8.69 -3.31
N PRO A 51 -1.06 -8.34 -3.81
CA PRO A 51 -1.25 -7.37 -4.90
C PRO A 51 -1.15 -5.91 -4.42
N LEU A 52 0.02 -5.50 -3.92
CA LEU A 52 0.27 -4.17 -3.36
C LEU A 52 0.23 -3.04 -4.39
N ARG A 53 0.37 -3.36 -5.69
CA ARG A 53 0.40 -2.38 -6.78
C ARG A 53 -0.82 -1.44 -6.77
N ALA A 54 -2.00 -1.95 -6.45
CA ALA A 54 -3.23 -1.15 -6.39
C ALA A 54 -3.19 -0.07 -5.29
N TYR A 55 -2.26 -0.18 -4.33
CA TYR A 55 -2.07 0.72 -3.20
C TYR A 55 -0.74 1.49 -3.28
N THR A 56 -0.03 1.40 -4.41
CA THR A 56 1.27 2.06 -4.59
C THR A 56 1.07 3.46 -5.18
N LEU A 57 1.56 4.48 -4.48
CA LEU A 57 1.52 5.89 -4.87
C LEU A 57 2.76 6.30 -5.67
N TYR A 58 3.90 5.70 -5.35
CA TYR A 58 5.19 5.93 -5.98
C TYR A 58 6.02 4.66 -5.96
N ALA A 59 6.78 4.41 -7.03
CA ALA A 59 7.81 3.39 -7.06
C ALA A 59 8.95 3.85 -7.99
N VAL A 60 10.18 3.56 -7.62
CA VAL A 60 11.33 3.68 -8.52
C VAL A 60 11.16 2.63 -9.64
N GLN A 61 11.41 3.04 -10.88
CA GLN A 61 11.18 2.17 -12.05
C GLN A 61 12.10 0.93 -12.06
N ASP A 62 13.33 1.09 -11.59
CA ASP A 62 14.34 0.03 -11.49
C ASP A 62 14.95 0.09 -10.08
N THR A 63 14.29 -0.56 -9.12
CA THR A 63 14.78 -0.65 -7.73
C THR A 63 16.01 -1.56 -7.60
N LEU A 64 16.38 -2.29 -8.67
CA LEU A 64 17.58 -3.11 -8.66
C LEU A 64 18.82 -2.21 -8.82
N LYS A 65 18.70 -1.13 -9.58
CA LYS A 65 19.76 -0.12 -9.74
C LYS A 65 19.60 0.98 -8.70
N LEU A 66 20.47 0.95 -7.69
CA LEU A 66 20.56 1.99 -6.66
C LEU A 66 21.21 3.26 -7.22
N GLU A 67 20.45 4.03 -7.99
CA GLU A 67 20.90 5.30 -8.53
C GLU A 67 20.77 6.40 -7.47
N ALA A 68 21.86 7.13 -7.19
CA ALA A 68 21.87 8.18 -6.16
C ALA A 68 20.76 9.23 -6.34
N LYS A 69 20.39 9.54 -7.59
CA LYS A 69 19.29 10.47 -7.89
C LYS A 69 17.94 9.99 -7.36
N ASN A 70 17.76 8.70 -7.09
CA ASN A 70 16.51 8.12 -6.60
C ASN A 70 16.34 8.30 -5.09
N GLY A 71 17.41 8.62 -4.34
CA GLY A 71 17.40 8.74 -2.89
C GLY A 71 17.31 7.38 -2.22
N ALA A 72 16.81 7.36 -0.97
CA ALA A 72 16.66 6.18 -0.13
C ALA A 72 15.25 5.58 -0.15
N VAL A 73 14.36 6.04 -1.04
CA VAL A 73 12.98 5.53 -1.16
C VAL A 73 12.84 4.65 -2.40
N ASP A 74 12.40 3.41 -2.19
CA ASP A 74 12.07 2.45 -3.25
C ASP A 74 10.62 2.58 -3.71
N ALA A 75 9.71 2.71 -2.74
CA ALA A 75 8.28 2.85 -3.00
C ALA A 75 7.56 3.57 -1.87
N VAL A 76 6.42 4.17 -2.19
CA VAL A 76 5.48 4.74 -1.23
C VAL A 76 4.13 4.10 -1.49
N THR A 77 3.53 3.53 -0.47
CA THR A 77 2.19 2.94 -0.52
C THR A 77 1.26 3.61 0.47
N ILE A 78 -0.03 3.53 0.19
CA ILE A 78 -1.09 3.89 1.14
C ILE A 78 -1.66 2.62 1.74
N THR A 79 -1.90 2.65 3.03
CA THR A 79 -2.50 1.55 3.77
C THR A 79 -3.77 2.02 4.45
N THR A 80 -4.83 1.23 4.36
CA THR A 80 -6.14 1.51 4.96
C THR A 80 -6.49 0.42 5.98
N PRO A 81 -7.48 0.63 6.86
CA PRO A 81 -7.91 -0.43 7.76
C PRO A 81 -8.41 -1.69 7.04
N TYR A 82 -9.06 -1.53 5.87
CA TYR A 82 -9.50 -2.66 5.03
C TYR A 82 -8.30 -3.41 4.45
N GLU A 83 -7.39 -2.71 3.78
CA GLU A 83 -6.19 -3.28 3.16
C GLU A 83 -5.32 -3.98 4.20
N ARG A 84 -5.07 -3.36 5.36
CA ARG A 84 -4.24 -3.96 6.41
C ARG A 84 -4.88 -5.18 7.03
N THR A 85 -6.21 -5.21 7.17
CA THR A 85 -6.93 -6.41 7.63
C THR A 85 -6.77 -7.55 6.62
N ARG A 86 -6.93 -7.26 5.32
CA ARG A 86 -6.71 -8.22 4.24
C ARG A 86 -5.29 -8.75 4.22
N TYR A 87 -4.29 -7.87 4.35
CA TYR A 87 -2.88 -8.26 4.40
C TYR A 87 -2.56 -9.17 5.60
N GLN A 88 -3.11 -8.88 6.77
CA GLN A 88 -2.88 -9.71 7.97
C GLN A 88 -3.47 -11.12 7.81
N ALA A 89 -4.66 -11.25 7.24
CA ALA A 89 -5.22 -12.56 6.92
C ALA A 89 -4.37 -13.31 5.87
N PHE A 90 -3.89 -12.60 4.85
CA PHE A 90 -3.01 -13.17 3.82
C PHE A 90 -1.72 -13.74 4.41
N ILE A 91 -0.97 -12.94 5.18
CA ILE A 91 0.34 -13.36 5.70
C ILE A 91 0.20 -14.47 6.75
N SER A 92 -0.90 -14.48 7.51
CA SER A 92 -1.13 -15.50 8.53
C SER A 92 -1.37 -16.87 7.92
N VAL A 93 -2.07 -16.96 6.78
CA VAL A 93 -2.25 -18.22 6.03
C VAL A 93 -0.93 -18.71 5.44
N LEU A 94 -0.09 -17.81 4.93
CA LEU A 94 1.24 -18.18 4.45
C LEU A 94 2.17 -18.66 5.57
N GLY A 95 2.01 -18.10 6.77
CA GLY A 95 2.72 -18.52 7.98
C GLY A 95 2.09 -19.72 8.69
N GLU A 96 1.10 -20.38 8.08
CA GLU A 96 0.40 -21.56 8.63
C GLU A 96 -0.31 -21.31 9.99
N ASP A 97 -0.62 -20.04 10.29
CA ASP A 97 -1.36 -19.57 11.47
C ASP A 97 -2.62 -18.79 11.01
N PRO A 98 -3.65 -19.45 10.45
CA PRO A 98 -4.85 -18.74 10.00
C PRO A 98 -5.59 -18.09 11.18
N ILE A 99 -5.95 -16.81 11.01
CA ILE A 99 -6.58 -16.00 12.06
C ILE A 99 -8.02 -15.61 11.69
N THR A 100 -8.82 -15.29 12.71
CA THR A 100 -10.18 -14.77 12.50
C THR A 100 -10.13 -13.33 11.97
N PRO A 101 -11.21 -12.82 11.32
CA PRO A 101 -11.28 -11.44 10.86
C PRO A 101 -11.04 -10.41 11.97
N ALA A 102 -11.51 -10.69 13.19
CA ALA A 102 -11.30 -9.81 14.35
C ALA A 102 -9.82 -9.74 14.75
N VAL A 103 -9.11 -10.87 14.76
CA VAL A 103 -7.68 -10.91 15.04
C VAL A 103 -6.88 -10.26 13.92
N ALA A 104 -7.25 -10.48 12.65
CA ALA A 104 -6.65 -9.78 11.51
C ALA A 104 -6.80 -8.26 11.64
N ARG A 105 -8.00 -7.79 12.01
CA ARG A 105 -8.27 -6.37 12.26
C ARG A 105 -7.45 -5.80 13.42
N GLN A 106 -7.28 -6.55 14.50
CA GLN A 106 -6.47 -6.16 15.64
C GLN A 106 -4.99 -6.02 15.23
N ARG A 107 -4.46 -7.00 14.49
CA ARG A 107 -3.08 -7.00 13.97
C ARG A 107 -2.85 -5.98 12.85
N ALA A 108 -3.92 -5.48 12.20
CA ALA A 108 -3.83 -4.51 11.10
C ALA A 108 -3.17 -3.19 11.52
N GLY A 109 -3.24 -2.84 12.80
CA GLY A 109 -2.50 -1.74 13.40
C GLY A 109 -2.97 -0.33 13.01
N LEU A 110 -4.10 -0.17 12.31
CA LEU A 110 -4.68 1.15 12.02
C LEU A 110 -6.02 1.29 12.71
N GLU A 111 -6.28 2.37 13.44
CA GLU A 111 -7.60 2.60 14.04
C GLU A 111 -8.61 3.10 13.00
N ASN A 112 -9.89 3.18 13.38
CA ASN A 112 -10.89 3.78 12.51
C ASN A 112 -10.61 5.27 12.31
N GLY A 113 -10.78 5.75 11.09
CA GLY A 113 -10.41 7.10 10.69
C GLY A 113 -8.91 7.27 10.43
N GLN A 114 -8.11 6.21 10.48
CA GLN A 114 -6.68 6.29 10.18
C GLN A 114 -6.33 5.71 8.81
N ILE A 115 -5.36 6.34 8.15
CA ILE A 115 -4.63 5.76 7.03
C ILE A 115 -3.13 5.80 7.34
N GLY A 116 -2.37 4.91 6.72
CA GLY A 116 -0.92 4.92 6.77
C GLY A 116 -0.34 5.27 5.41
N ILE A 117 0.77 6.01 5.40
CA ILE A 117 1.66 6.13 4.26
C ILE A 117 2.92 5.34 4.62
N MET A 118 3.11 4.19 3.98
CA MET A 118 4.23 3.30 4.21
C MET A 118 5.29 3.54 3.13
N VAL A 119 6.49 3.89 3.57
CA VAL A 119 7.64 4.12 2.70
C VAL A 119 8.55 2.92 2.80
N PHE A 120 8.77 2.24 1.68
CA PHE A 120 9.81 1.22 1.54
C PHE A 120 11.11 1.93 1.21
N ALA A 121 12.14 1.66 2.01
CA ALA A 121 13.36 2.42 1.98
C ALA A 121 14.59 1.55 2.23
N HIS A 122 15.75 2.06 1.83
CA HIS A 122 17.05 1.42 2.00
C HIS A 122 18.11 2.40 2.50
N GLY A 123 19.15 1.86 3.14
CA GLY A 123 20.32 2.63 3.56
C GLY A 123 21.14 3.12 2.37
N ALA A 124 21.73 4.31 2.47
CA ALA A 124 22.52 4.87 1.36
C ALA A 124 23.77 4.03 1.05
N THR A 125 24.32 3.39 2.09
CA THR A 125 25.52 2.53 2.01
C THR A 125 25.25 1.14 2.59
N PRO A 126 26.09 0.13 2.31
CA PRO A 126 25.94 -1.20 2.89
C PRO A 126 25.99 -1.24 4.43
N SER A 127 26.58 -0.24 5.09
CA SER A 127 26.71 -0.18 6.56
C SER A 127 25.66 0.71 7.23
N ASP A 128 24.80 1.37 6.45
CA ASP A 128 23.84 2.33 6.96
C ASP A 128 22.59 1.64 7.55
N GLN A 129 22.72 1.19 8.80
CA GLN A 129 21.61 0.58 9.56
C GLN A 129 20.67 1.61 10.20
N LYS A 130 21.06 2.90 10.21
CA LYS A 130 20.34 3.95 10.93
C LYS A 130 19.52 4.84 10.01
N PHE A 131 19.52 4.60 8.70
CA PHE A 131 18.84 5.39 7.69
C PHE A 131 17.38 5.72 8.04
N LEU A 132 16.62 4.79 8.62
CA LEU A 132 15.21 5.03 9.00
C LEU A 132 15.06 6.22 9.98
N ALA A 133 16.06 6.49 10.81
CA ALA A 133 16.05 7.63 11.74
C ALA A 133 16.24 8.98 11.03
N GLY A 134 16.82 8.98 9.82
CA GLY A 134 17.04 10.20 9.02
C GLY A 134 15.79 10.71 8.30
N PHE A 135 14.70 9.93 8.27
CA PHE A 135 13.45 10.36 7.66
C PHE A 135 12.74 11.44 8.48
N THR A 136 12.41 12.55 7.83
CA THR A 136 11.65 13.66 8.44
C THR A 136 10.16 13.33 8.55
N PRO A 137 9.41 13.92 9.51
CA PRO A 137 7.96 13.76 9.55
C PRO A 137 7.30 14.14 8.22
N ALA A 138 6.46 13.25 7.69
CA ALA A 138 5.68 13.53 6.49
C ALA A 138 4.55 14.54 6.76
N SER A 139 3.97 15.07 5.69
CA SER A 139 2.71 15.82 5.72
C SER A 139 1.78 15.35 4.61
N LEU A 140 0.50 15.23 4.91
CA LEU A 140 -0.53 14.84 3.95
C LEU A 140 -1.47 16.00 3.70
N LYS A 141 -1.47 16.52 2.47
CA LYS A 141 -2.42 17.54 2.02
C LYS A 141 -3.60 16.87 1.33
N LEU A 142 -4.82 17.18 1.76
CA LEU A 142 -6.07 16.72 1.15
C LEU A 142 -6.98 17.94 0.96
N GLY A 143 -7.20 18.35 -0.28
CA GLY A 143 -7.87 19.63 -0.58
C GLY A 143 -7.17 20.82 0.08
N SER A 144 -7.89 21.55 0.93
CA SER A 144 -7.37 22.68 1.71
C SER A 144 -6.72 22.29 3.05
N GLN A 145 -6.88 21.04 3.49
CA GLN A 145 -6.38 20.59 4.78
C GLN A 145 -4.98 20.00 4.66
N THR A 146 -4.12 20.31 5.63
CA THR A 146 -2.81 19.69 5.79
C THR A 146 -2.77 18.93 7.10
N LEU A 147 -2.64 17.62 7.02
CA LEU A 147 -2.58 16.70 8.14
C LEU A 147 -1.12 16.42 8.50
N LYS A 148 -0.84 16.35 9.80
CA LYS A 148 0.41 15.84 10.35
C LYS A 148 0.19 14.40 10.83
N PRO A 149 1.22 13.55 10.80
CA PRO A 149 1.09 12.19 11.29
C PRO A 149 0.78 12.22 12.80
N VAL A 150 -0.19 11.43 13.23
CA VAL A 150 -0.48 11.20 14.65
C VAL A 150 0.55 10.27 15.29
N ARG A 151 1.21 9.44 14.47
CA ARG A 151 2.39 8.66 14.87
C ARG A 151 3.24 8.28 13.66
N THR A 152 4.48 7.88 13.93
CA THR A 152 5.41 7.35 12.94
C THR A 152 6.01 6.06 13.46
N GLU A 153 5.85 5.00 12.69
CA GLU A 153 6.38 3.67 12.99
C GLU A 153 7.58 3.41 12.10
N ARG A 154 8.60 2.75 12.63
CA ARG A 154 9.79 2.33 11.89
C ARG A 154 9.96 0.84 12.11
N SER A 155 10.15 0.09 11.04
CA SER A 155 10.45 -1.34 11.16
C SER A 155 11.87 -1.55 11.73
N GLY A 156 12.18 -2.79 12.09
CA GLY A 156 13.58 -3.23 12.12
C GLY A 156 14.19 -3.15 10.71
N VAL A 157 15.52 -3.17 10.65
CA VAL A 157 16.24 -3.27 9.38
C VAL A 157 16.55 -4.71 9.04
N SER A 158 16.39 -5.07 7.77
CA SER A 158 16.75 -6.37 7.22
C SER A 158 17.82 -6.19 6.15
N VAL A 159 18.64 -7.21 5.93
CA VAL A 159 19.61 -7.20 4.83
C VAL A 159 18.93 -7.71 3.56
N SER A 160 19.06 -6.96 2.48
CA SER A 160 18.62 -7.38 1.14
C SER A 160 19.78 -7.30 0.14
N GLN A 161 19.77 -8.24 -0.81
CA GLN A 161 20.73 -8.30 -1.90
C GLN A 161 20.11 -7.66 -3.14
N TYR A 162 20.79 -6.65 -3.68
CA TYR A 162 20.43 -5.92 -4.89
C TYR A 162 21.47 -6.17 -5.98
N PRO A 163 21.12 -6.33 -7.26
CA PRO A 163 22.10 -6.29 -8.33
C PRO A 163 22.67 -4.87 -8.48
N LYS A 164 23.89 -4.62 -8.00
CA LYS A 164 24.55 -3.31 -8.08
C LYS A 164 24.86 -2.90 -9.53
N THR A 165 25.21 -3.89 -10.35
CA THR A 165 25.33 -3.84 -11.81
C THR A 165 24.96 -5.22 -12.38
N VAL A 166 24.85 -5.38 -13.70
CA VAL A 166 24.67 -6.72 -14.31
C VAL A 166 25.87 -7.60 -13.90
N GLY A 167 25.64 -8.55 -12.99
CA GLY A 167 26.67 -9.47 -12.48
C GLY A 167 27.31 -9.13 -11.14
N GLU A 168 27.00 -7.99 -10.50
CA GLU A 168 27.53 -7.63 -9.17
C GLU A 168 26.41 -7.57 -8.12
N ILE A 169 26.56 -8.28 -7.00
CA ILE A 169 25.62 -8.23 -5.87
C ILE A 169 26.03 -7.11 -4.92
N GLY A 170 25.20 -6.08 -4.81
CA GLY A 170 25.19 -5.11 -3.72
C GLY A 170 24.37 -5.60 -2.54
N VAL A 171 24.77 -5.20 -1.34
CA VAL A 171 24.02 -5.45 -0.11
C VAL A 171 23.54 -4.12 0.45
N ARG A 172 22.28 -4.07 0.90
CA ARG A 172 21.72 -2.92 1.62
C ARG A 172 20.86 -3.35 2.79
N PHE A 173 20.84 -2.52 3.81
CA PHE A 173 19.81 -2.55 4.82
C PHE A 173 18.53 -1.95 4.23
N VAL A 174 17.41 -2.63 4.44
CA VAL A 174 16.07 -2.24 3.98
C VAL A 174 15.12 -2.22 5.17
N GLY A 175 14.04 -1.46 5.04
CA GLY A 175 13.02 -1.34 6.06
C GLY A 175 11.88 -0.44 5.62
N THR A 176 10.98 -0.15 6.54
CA THR A 176 9.84 0.75 6.29
C THR A 176 9.71 1.84 7.32
N VAL A 177 9.21 2.99 6.86
CA VAL A 177 8.71 4.07 7.72
C VAL A 177 7.23 4.26 7.41
N THR A 178 6.36 4.10 8.40
CA THR A 178 4.91 4.27 8.25
C THR A 178 4.46 5.53 8.99
N TYR A 179 3.97 6.51 8.25
CA TYR A 179 3.34 7.71 8.79
C TYR A 179 1.84 7.50 8.88
N VAL A 180 1.29 7.52 10.08
CA VAL A 180 -0.14 7.30 10.29
C VAL A 180 -0.82 8.64 10.47
N PHE A 181 -1.87 8.88 9.70
CA PHE A 181 -2.65 10.11 9.70
C PHE A 181 -4.07 9.82 10.16
N GLN A 182 -4.62 10.72 10.98
CA GLN A 182 -6.05 10.77 11.24
C GLN A 182 -6.72 11.55 10.11
N VAL A 183 -7.58 10.91 9.33
CA VAL A 183 -8.40 11.59 8.32
C VAL A 183 -9.67 12.16 8.98
N PRO A 184 -10.21 13.28 8.47
CA PRO A 184 -11.47 13.83 8.94
C PRO A 184 -12.60 12.80 8.90
N SER A 185 -13.45 12.81 9.93
CA SER A 185 -14.64 11.96 9.98
C SER A 185 -15.52 12.17 8.76
N GLY A 186 -15.94 11.07 8.11
CA GLY A 186 -16.80 11.13 6.92
C GLY A 186 -16.06 11.44 5.62
N LEU A 187 -14.74 11.60 5.63
CA LEU A 187 -13.96 11.69 4.39
C LEU A 187 -13.97 10.33 3.68
N THR A 188 -14.72 10.23 2.59
CA THR A 188 -14.82 9.04 1.71
C THR A 188 -14.07 9.22 0.39
N ALA A 189 -13.71 10.46 0.06
CA ALA A 189 -12.99 10.84 -1.15
C ALA A 189 -12.12 12.06 -0.85
N GLY A 190 -10.95 12.15 -1.50
CA GLY A 190 -10.05 13.27 -1.32
C GLY A 190 -8.82 13.13 -2.20
N ARG A 191 -8.39 14.24 -2.80
CA ARG A 191 -7.17 14.32 -3.62
C ARG A 191 -6.18 15.27 -3.00
N GLY A 192 -4.91 14.98 -3.17
CA GLY A 192 -3.84 15.89 -2.80
C GLY A 192 -2.48 15.23 -2.90
N THR A 193 -1.62 15.48 -1.92
CA THR A 193 -0.22 15.03 -1.94
C THR A 193 0.27 14.61 -0.57
N VAL A 194 1.13 13.61 -0.52
CA VAL A 194 2.02 13.38 0.62
C VAL A 194 3.39 13.96 0.33
N SER A 195 3.97 14.65 1.30
CA SER A 195 5.31 15.22 1.23
C SER A 195 6.17 14.68 2.37
N LEU A 196 7.40 14.29 2.05
CA LEU A 196 8.39 13.76 3.02
C LEU A 196 9.80 14.00 2.50
N SER A 197 10.79 13.95 3.38
CA SER A 197 12.21 13.86 3.00
C SER A 197 12.83 12.60 3.58
N ASP A 198 13.69 11.96 2.80
CA ASP A 198 14.39 10.74 3.17
C ASP A 198 15.67 11.00 3.97
N ALA A 199 16.36 9.91 4.33
CA ALA A 199 17.62 9.95 5.08
C ALA A 199 18.77 10.67 4.37
N THR A 200 18.67 10.86 3.05
CA THR A 200 19.67 11.58 2.24
C THR A 200 19.35 13.06 2.09
N GLY A 201 18.22 13.52 2.66
CA GLY A 201 17.70 14.88 2.51
C GLY A 201 16.92 15.10 1.22
N LYS A 202 16.71 14.07 0.39
CA LYS A 202 15.91 14.20 -0.83
C LYS A 202 14.43 14.31 -0.45
N SER A 203 13.76 15.32 -1.01
CA SER A 203 12.33 15.53 -0.82
C SER A 203 11.49 14.83 -1.89
N TYR A 204 10.32 14.36 -1.48
CA TYR A 204 9.32 13.72 -2.32
C TYR A 204 7.99 14.44 -2.15
N VAL A 205 7.27 14.60 -3.26
CA VAL A 205 5.87 15.05 -3.28
C VAL A 205 5.11 14.06 -4.15
N VAL A 206 4.33 13.20 -3.51
CA VAL A 206 3.66 12.08 -4.16
C VAL A 206 2.15 12.35 -4.20
N PRO A 207 1.49 12.27 -5.37
CA PRO A 207 0.06 12.45 -5.45
C PRO A 207 -0.70 11.33 -4.73
N VAL A 208 -1.85 11.66 -4.16
CA VAL A 208 -2.77 10.70 -3.54
C VAL A 208 -4.21 11.00 -3.97
N ASP A 209 -4.95 9.95 -4.31
CA ASP A 209 -6.38 10.00 -4.60
C ASP A 209 -7.11 8.91 -3.82
N LEU A 210 -7.77 9.30 -2.73
CA LEU A 210 -8.47 8.41 -1.82
C LEU A 210 -9.69 7.72 -2.44
N THR A 211 -10.08 8.06 -3.67
CA THR A 211 -11.16 7.37 -4.42
C THR A 211 -10.74 6.04 -5.05
N HIS A 212 -9.50 5.60 -4.79
CA HIS A 212 -8.95 4.34 -5.27
C HIS A 212 -8.68 3.30 -4.18
N TYR A 213 -8.81 3.66 -2.91
CA TYR A 213 -8.35 2.82 -1.80
C TYR A 213 -9.51 2.58 -0.84
N ARG A 214 -9.89 1.31 -0.65
CA ARG A 214 -10.83 0.92 0.42
C ARG A 214 -10.07 0.72 1.70
#